data_AF-A0A4E0QJV8-F1
#
_entry.id   AF-A0A4E0QJV8-F1
#
_cell.length_a   1.000
_cell.length_b   1.000
_cell.length_c   1.000
_cell.angle_alpha   90.00
_cell.angle_beta   90.00
_cell.angle_gamma   90.00
#
_symmetry.space_group_name_H-M   'P 1'
#
loop_
_entity.id
_entity.type
_entity.pdbx_description
1 polymer ?
#
loop_
_entity_poly.entity_id
_entity_poly.type
_entity_poly.pdbx_seq_one_letter_code
_entity_poly.pdbx_strand_id
1 'polypeptide(L)'
;TFPVNITDDSQQENDENFIVSLGNLTGGAQFGEPDTAVVTITDNDSAFSCNKVTGISKKECQALVALYDSTDGDKWDEKSGWKMTNTPCNWYGVACKKGSIEKIELSSNKLKGTISAKFFKLKKLEILDLSDNEIDASIFKKVKKFKKLITLLLNNCKLSGKLPNSLMKLKKLTGLDLNDNCLKTKVSKKLKNWLNELNPGWDDTQTNCPPL
;
A
#
# COMPACT_ATOMS: atom_id res chain seq x y z
N THR A 1 -2.68 -28.22 34.30
CA THR A 1 -2.76 -27.90 32.86
C THR A 1 -3.41 -26.54 32.72
N PHE A 2 -2.80 -25.63 31.97
CA PHE A 2 -3.43 -24.37 31.57
C PHE A 2 -3.53 -24.35 30.04
N PRO A 3 -4.61 -23.84 29.45
CA PRO A 3 -4.74 -23.73 28.00
C PRO A 3 -3.91 -22.55 27.47
N VAL A 4 -3.21 -22.77 26.36
CA VAL A 4 -2.64 -21.71 25.52
C VAL A 4 -3.48 -21.72 24.24
N ASN A 5 -4.22 -20.65 23.99
CA ASN A 5 -5.04 -20.56 22.78
C ASN A 5 -4.13 -20.16 21.62
N ILE A 6 -3.94 -21.08 20.68
CA ILE A 6 -3.32 -20.83 19.39
C ILE A 6 -4.46 -20.56 18.41
N THR A 7 -4.44 -19.40 17.76
CA THR A 7 -5.41 -19.08 16.72
C THR A 7 -4.77 -19.40 15.38
N ASP A 8 -5.25 -20.45 14.71
CA ASP A 8 -4.89 -20.72 13.32
C ASP A 8 -5.52 -19.62 12.45
N ASP A 9 -4.68 -18.77 11.84
CA ASP A 9 -5.16 -17.68 10.99
C ASP A 9 -4.71 -17.85 9.53
N SER A 10 -4.30 -16.78 8.85
CA SER A 10 -3.79 -16.86 7.47
C SER A 10 -2.62 -15.91 7.25
N GLN A 11 -2.08 -15.37 8.34
CA GLN A 11 -0.96 -14.46 8.35
C GLN A 11 0.31 -15.27 8.45
N GLN A 12 1.25 -14.96 7.57
CA GLN A 12 2.58 -15.52 7.72
C GLN A 12 3.28 -14.80 8.89
N GLU A 13 3.57 -15.54 9.95
CA GLU A 13 4.18 -15.07 11.19
C GLU A 13 5.56 -15.71 11.39
N ASN A 14 6.24 -15.42 12.50
CA ASN A 14 7.47 -16.11 12.88
C ASN A 14 7.13 -17.09 14.00
N ASP A 15 7.82 -18.23 14.06
CA ASP A 15 7.66 -19.22 15.14
C ASP A 15 7.62 -18.57 16.54
N GLU A 16 6.54 -18.83 17.29
CA GLU A 16 6.43 -18.41 18.68
C GLU A 16 7.03 -19.47 19.62
N ASN A 17 7.75 -18.99 20.64
CA ASN A 17 8.33 -19.84 21.67
C ASN A 17 7.63 -19.61 23.01
N PHE A 18 7.14 -20.69 23.60
CA PHE A 18 6.66 -20.72 24.98
C PHE A 18 7.69 -21.46 25.85
N ILE A 19 8.25 -20.77 26.85
CA ILE A 19 9.26 -21.32 27.75
C ILE A 19 8.61 -21.70 29.08
N VAL A 20 8.65 -22.99 29.41
CA VAL A 20 8.31 -23.48 30.76
C VAL A 20 9.59 -23.64 31.54
N SER A 21 9.71 -22.88 32.62
CA SER A 21 10.76 -23.05 33.63
C SER A 21 10.14 -23.55 34.93
N LEU A 22 10.83 -24.45 35.61
CA LEU A 22 10.44 -24.91 36.93
C LEU A 22 11.13 -24.02 37.99
N GLY A 23 10.43 -23.67 39.07
CA GLY A 23 10.97 -22.81 40.14
C GLY A 23 10.47 -23.23 41.53
N ASN A 24 11.18 -22.79 42.58
CA ASN A 24 10.86 -23.03 44.01
C ASN A 24 10.75 -24.52 44.41
N LEU A 25 11.78 -25.32 44.12
CA LEU A 25 11.89 -26.67 44.69
C LEU A 25 12.22 -26.59 46.19
N THR A 26 11.44 -27.28 47.01
CA THR A 26 11.70 -27.50 48.45
C THR A 26 11.85 -29.00 48.71
N GLY A 27 12.55 -29.37 49.79
CA GLY A 27 12.65 -30.79 50.21
C GLY A 27 13.77 -31.62 49.57
N GLY A 28 14.83 -31.01 49.03
CA GLY A 28 16.04 -31.72 48.57
C GLY A 28 16.05 -32.14 47.09
N ALA A 29 15.03 -31.77 46.31
CA ALA A 29 15.03 -31.95 44.86
C ALA A 29 16.03 -30.98 44.18
N GLN A 30 16.76 -31.46 43.18
CA GLN A 30 17.66 -30.68 42.33
C GLN A 30 17.19 -30.76 40.88
N PHE A 31 17.40 -29.68 40.11
CA PHE A 31 17.17 -29.69 38.68
C PHE A 31 18.29 -30.45 37.93
N GLY A 32 17.92 -31.15 36.85
CA GLY A 32 18.89 -31.61 35.85
C GLY A 32 19.00 -30.59 34.71
N GLU A 33 20.05 -30.68 33.89
CA GLU A 33 20.18 -29.82 32.71
C GLU A 33 19.58 -30.47 31.45
N PRO A 34 18.74 -29.76 30.67
CA PRO A 34 18.18 -28.43 30.95
C PRO A 34 16.99 -28.47 31.92
N ASP A 35 16.82 -27.42 32.73
CA ASP A 35 15.70 -27.24 33.67
C ASP A 35 14.47 -26.56 33.04
N THR A 36 14.55 -26.29 31.74
CA THR A 36 13.49 -25.67 30.93
C THR A 36 13.01 -26.61 29.83
N ALA A 37 11.72 -26.53 29.52
CA ALA A 37 11.15 -27.07 28.29
C ALA A 37 10.68 -25.91 27.38
N VAL A 38 11.08 -25.95 26.11
CA VAL A 38 10.61 -25.01 25.09
C VAL A 38 9.60 -25.71 24.21
N VAL A 39 8.43 -25.10 24.04
CA VAL A 39 7.44 -25.48 23.02
C VAL A 39 7.49 -24.42 21.94
N THR A 40 7.84 -24.84 20.73
CA THR A 40 7.81 -23.98 19.54
C THR A 40 6.55 -24.28 18.75
N ILE A 41 5.77 -23.24 18.45
CA ILE A 41 4.64 -23.30 17.53
C ILE A 41 5.20 -22.86 16.18
N THR A 42 5.20 -23.77 15.21
CA THR A 42 5.67 -23.45 13.86
C THR A 42 4.53 -22.90 13.04
N ASP A 43 4.72 -21.71 12.47
CA ASP A 43 3.79 -21.18 11.49
C ASP A 43 3.78 -22.10 10.25
N ASN A 44 2.60 -22.64 9.92
CA ASN A 44 2.42 -23.52 8.77
C ASN A 44 1.85 -22.76 7.55
N ASP A 45 1.64 -21.45 7.67
CA ASP A 45 1.10 -20.65 6.59
C ASP A 45 2.10 -20.46 5.46
N SER A 46 1.61 -20.72 4.25
CA SER A 46 2.40 -20.51 3.05
C SER A 46 2.45 -19.03 2.72
N ALA A 47 3.67 -18.51 2.50
CA ALA A 47 3.87 -17.17 1.99
C ALA A 47 2.92 -16.83 0.81
N PHE A 48 2.32 -15.65 0.88
CA PHE A 48 1.40 -15.18 -0.14
C PHE A 48 1.99 -15.25 -1.56
N SER A 49 1.19 -15.74 -2.51
CA SER A 49 1.64 -15.90 -3.89
C SER A 49 0.60 -15.46 -4.91
N CYS A 50 0.99 -14.52 -5.78
CA CYS A 50 0.22 -14.14 -6.96
C CYS A 50 0.00 -15.26 -7.99
N ASN A 51 0.56 -16.47 -7.78
CA ASN A 51 0.22 -17.64 -8.58
C ASN A 51 -1.12 -18.27 -8.16
N LYS A 52 -1.54 -18.05 -6.91
CA LYS A 52 -2.74 -18.67 -6.32
C LYS A 52 -3.97 -17.77 -6.37
N VAL A 53 -3.82 -16.52 -6.85
CA VAL A 53 -4.93 -15.55 -6.86
C VAL A 53 -5.99 -15.87 -7.89
N THR A 54 -7.23 -15.52 -7.56
CA THR A 54 -8.40 -15.64 -8.43
C THR A 54 -8.99 -14.26 -8.71
N GLY A 55 -9.83 -14.14 -9.75
CA GLY A 55 -10.55 -12.91 -10.09
C GLY A 55 -9.73 -11.84 -10.83
N ILE A 56 -8.40 -11.87 -10.81
CA ILE A 56 -7.53 -10.98 -11.61
C ILE A 56 -6.32 -11.71 -12.18
N SER A 57 -5.60 -11.07 -13.10
CA SER A 57 -4.36 -11.63 -13.62
C SER A 57 -3.21 -11.61 -12.60
N LYS A 58 -2.29 -12.58 -12.68
CA LYS A 58 -1.03 -12.59 -11.90
C LYS A 58 -0.27 -11.26 -12.00
N LYS A 59 -0.27 -10.62 -13.17
CA LYS A 59 0.43 -9.33 -13.40
C LYS A 59 -0.19 -8.18 -12.62
N GLU A 60 -1.51 -8.19 -12.45
CA GLU A 60 -2.23 -7.20 -11.66
C GLU A 60 -2.02 -7.42 -10.16
N CYS A 61 -2.07 -8.68 -9.70
CA CYS A 61 -1.68 -9.01 -8.32
C CYS A 61 -0.25 -8.54 -8.01
N GLN A 62 0.71 -8.81 -8.91
CA GLN A 62 2.09 -8.36 -8.73
C GLN A 62 2.22 -6.83 -8.72
N ALA A 63 1.29 -6.10 -9.33
CA ALA A 63 1.27 -4.65 -9.30
C ALA A 63 0.74 -4.13 -7.95
N LEU A 64 -0.28 -4.78 -7.37
CA LEU A 64 -0.76 -4.50 -6.01
C LEU A 64 0.30 -4.84 -4.96
N VAL A 65 0.85 -6.05 -4.96
CA VAL A 65 1.93 -6.43 -4.03
C VAL A 65 3.11 -5.47 -4.12
N ALA A 66 3.47 -5.04 -5.33
CA ALA A 66 4.54 -4.06 -5.50
C ALA A 66 4.18 -2.67 -4.97
N LEU A 67 2.90 -2.26 -4.92
CA LEU A 67 2.48 -1.04 -4.23
C LEU A 67 2.69 -1.23 -2.72
N TYR A 68 2.09 -2.29 -2.17
CA TYR A 68 2.18 -2.68 -0.76
C TYR A 68 3.63 -2.67 -0.26
N ASP A 69 4.50 -3.47 -0.86
CA ASP A 69 5.90 -3.59 -0.44
C ASP A 69 6.68 -2.27 -0.60
N SER A 70 6.36 -1.45 -1.61
CA SER A 70 7.09 -0.20 -1.89
C SER A 70 6.64 1.01 -1.05
N THR A 71 5.55 0.85 -0.31
CA THR A 71 4.96 1.92 0.49
C THR A 71 4.73 1.50 1.95
N ASP A 72 5.56 0.58 2.45
CA ASP A 72 5.58 0.10 3.83
C ASP A 72 4.23 -0.51 4.26
N GLY A 73 3.69 -1.39 3.41
CA GLY A 73 2.37 -2.03 3.53
C GLY A 73 2.04 -2.60 4.90
N ASP A 74 3.04 -3.17 5.59
CA ASP A 74 2.86 -3.76 6.92
C ASP A 74 2.46 -2.71 7.97
N LYS A 75 2.80 -1.44 7.74
CA LYS A 75 2.47 -0.30 8.61
C LYS A 75 1.27 0.52 8.15
N TRP A 76 0.57 0.09 7.10
CA TRP A 76 -0.71 0.70 6.75
C TRP A 76 -1.72 0.49 7.90
N ASP A 77 -2.59 1.48 8.10
CA ASP A 77 -3.60 1.42 9.15
C ASP A 77 -4.63 0.32 8.87
N GLU A 78 -5.10 0.26 7.62
CA GLU A 78 -6.03 -0.74 7.14
C GLU A 78 -5.44 -1.47 5.92
N LYS A 79 -5.28 -2.78 6.06
CA LYS A 79 -4.63 -3.67 5.08
C LYS A 79 -5.35 -5.00 4.95
N SER A 80 -6.61 -5.09 5.39
CA SER A 80 -7.41 -6.31 5.34
C SER A 80 -7.36 -6.97 3.97
N GLY A 81 -6.98 -8.25 3.97
CA GLY A 81 -6.86 -9.08 2.78
C GLY A 81 -5.54 -8.94 2.02
N TRP A 82 -4.83 -7.80 2.10
CA TRP A 82 -3.59 -7.58 1.38
C TRP A 82 -2.55 -8.63 1.75
N LYS A 83 -2.12 -9.42 0.77
CA LYS A 83 -1.19 -10.55 0.96
C LYS A 83 -1.67 -11.59 1.99
N MET A 84 -2.96 -11.61 2.36
CA MET A 84 -3.55 -12.64 3.23
C MET A 84 -4.48 -13.54 2.42
N THR A 85 -5.36 -12.94 1.61
CA THR A 85 -6.34 -13.70 0.82
C THR A 85 -5.94 -13.80 -0.64
N ASN A 86 -6.38 -14.87 -1.31
CA ASN A 86 -6.15 -15.08 -2.74
C ASN A 86 -7.20 -14.38 -3.64
N THR A 87 -7.99 -13.46 -3.10
CA THR A 87 -9.07 -12.74 -3.80
C THR A 87 -8.82 -11.22 -3.78
N PRO A 88 -7.90 -10.69 -4.61
CA PRO A 88 -7.49 -9.28 -4.52
C PRO A 88 -8.59 -8.24 -4.72
N CYS A 89 -9.71 -8.62 -5.34
CA CYS A 89 -10.88 -7.75 -5.50
C CYS A 89 -11.65 -7.50 -4.20
N ASN A 90 -11.35 -8.25 -3.14
CA ASN A 90 -11.91 -8.09 -1.80
C ASN A 90 -10.89 -7.47 -0.83
N TRP A 91 -9.68 -7.15 -1.29
CA TRP A 91 -8.71 -6.45 -0.45
C TRP A 91 -9.21 -5.03 -0.18
N TYR A 92 -8.90 -4.54 1.02
CA TYR A 92 -9.29 -3.19 1.39
C TYR A 92 -8.86 -2.17 0.34
N GLY A 93 -9.80 -1.31 -0.05
CA GLY A 93 -9.56 -0.26 -1.05
C GLY A 93 -9.43 -0.75 -2.49
N VAL A 94 -9.58 -2.04 -2.79
CA VAL A 94 -9.47 -2.56 -4.18
C VAL A 94 -10.85 -2.93 -4.70
N ALA A 95 -11.19 -2.41 -5.89
CA ALA A 95 -12.39 -2.84 -6.61
C ALA A 95 -12.04 -3.31 -8.03
N CYS A 96 -12.66 -4.42 -8.44
CA CYS A 96 -12.48 -5.01 -9.76
C CYS A 96 -13.74 -4.91 -10.59
N LYS A 97 -13.55 -4.88 -11.91
CA LYS A 97 -14.64 -5.00 -12.89
C LYS A 97 -14.22 -5.90 -14.04
N LYS A 98 -15.05 -6.90 -14.32
CA LYS A 98 -14.83 -7.87 -15.41
C LYS A 98 -13.43 -8.49 -15.38
N GLY A 99 -12.96 -8.88 -14.19
CA GLY A 99 -11.69 -9.59 -14.00
C GLY A 99 -10.43 -8.72 -14.08
N SER A 100 -10.54 -7.41 -13.85
CA SER A 100 -9.40 -6.48 -13.82
C SER A 100 -9.61 -5.42 -12.76
N ILE A 101 -8.51 -4.86 -12.25
CA ILE A 101 -8.55 -3.81 -11.21
C ILE A 101 -9.03 -2.51 -11.86
N GLU A 102 -10.11 -1.96 -11.31
CA GLU A 102 -10.75 -0.72 -11.77
C GLU A 102 -10.52 0.44 -10.81
N LYS A 103 -10.55 0.19 -9.50
CA LYS A 103 -10.38 1.23 -8.47
C LYS A 103 -9.36 0.81 -7.41
N ILE A 104 -8.59 1.78 -6.95
CA ILE A 104 -7.74 1.68 -5.77
C ILE A 104 -7.98 2.94 -4.94
N GLU A 105 -8.50 2.76 -3.73
CA GLU A 105 -8.92 3.81 -2.80
C GLU A 105 -8.26 3.52 -1.45
N LEU A 106 -7.10 4.13 -1.21
CA LEU A 106 -6.25 3.91 -0.02
C LEU A 106 -5.93 5.25 0.66
N SER A 107 -6.90 6.17 0.69
CA SER A 107 -6.73 7.46 1.33
C SER A 107 -6.53 7.33 2.83
N SER A 108 -5.77 8.26 3.43
CA SER A 108 -5.54 8.30 4.88
C SER A 108 -5.06 6.97 5.48
N ASN A 109 -4.14 6.27 4.80
CA ASN A 109 -3.77 4.90 5.16
C ASN A 109 -2.26 4.72 5.45
N LYS A 110 -1.57 5.82 5.76
CA LYS A 110 -0.13 5.87 6.11
C LYS A 110 0.80 5.26 5.06
N LEU A 111 0.41 5.24 3.79
CA LEU A 111 1.30 4.80 2.71
C LEU A 111 2.53 5.71 2.69
N LYS A 112 3.72 5.13 2.84
CA LYS A 112 4.96 5.90 2.87
C LYS A 112 6.00 5.33 1.95
N GLY A 113 6.48 6.13 0.99
CA GLY A 113 7.62 5.76 0.14
C GLY A 113 7.37 5.96 -1.35
N THR A 114 8.09 5.17 -2.17
CA THR A 114 8.14 5.36 -3.62
C THR A 114 7.29 4.33 -4.34
N ILE A 115 6.25 4.77 -5.05
CA ILE A 115 5.39 3.86 -5.82
C ILE A 115 6.18 3.10 -6.89
N SER A 116 6.23 1.78 -6.74
CA SER A 116 6.95 0.89 -7.65
C SER A 116 6.55 1.04 -9.12
N ALA A 117 7.53 0.93 -10.03
CA ALA A 117 7.27 0.97 -11.47
C ALA A 117 6.31 -0.13 -11.97
N LYS A 118 6.18 -1.23 -11.23
CA LYS A 118 5.26 -2.34 -11.51
C LYS A 118 3.80 -1.93 -11.35
N PHE A 119 3.50 -1.01 -10.41
CA PHE A 119 2.14 -0.51 -10.15
C PHE A 119 1.49 0.08 -11.41
N PHE A 120 2.28 0.78 -12.24
CA PHE A 120 1.81 1.43 -13.47
C PHE A 120 1.47 0.46 -14.63
N LYS A 121 1.41 -0.85 -14.35
CA LYS A 121 0.94 -1.90 -15.27
C LYS A 121 -0.58 -2.10 -15.23
N LEU A 122 -1.30 -1.55 -14.24
CA LEU A 122 -2.76 -1.63 -14.15
C LEU A 122 -3.45 -0.83 -15.28
N LYS A 123 -3.64 -1.46 -16.45
CA LYS A 123 -4.12 -0.76 -17.66
C LYS A 123 -5.61 -0.43 -17.64
N LYS A 124 -6.37 -1.06 -16.75
CA LYS A 124 -7.81 -0.89 -16.62
C LYS A 124 -8.22 0.04 -15.48
N LEU A 125 -7.26 0.55 -14.70
CA LEU A 125 -7.51 1.45 -13.57
C LEU A 125 -8.20 2.74 -14.05
N GLU A 126 -9.32 3.06 -13.41
CA GLU A 126 -10.16 4.23 -13.67
C GLU A 126 -10.14 5.20 -12.49
N ILE A 127 -10.04 4.71 -11.25
CA ILE A 127 -9.97 5.54 -10.04
C ILE A 127 -8.72 5.19 -9.26
N LEU A 128 -7.93 6.21 -8.91
CA LEU A 128 -6.82 6.11 -7.99
C LEU A 128 -6.92 7.22 -6.95
N ASP A 129 -7.21 6.84 -5.72
CA ASP A 129 -7.18 7.72 -4.57
C ASP A 129 -6.09 7.25 -3.60
N LEU A 130 -5.07 8.10 -3.44
CA LEU A 130 -3.98 7.94 -2.49
C LEU A 130 -3.84 9.18 -1.61
N SER A 131 -4.89 10.00 -1.50
CA SER A 131 -4.89 11.23 -0.71
C SER A 131 -4.50 10.99 0.75
N ASP A 132 -3.97 12.01 1.42
CA ASP A 132 -3.61 11.95 2.84
C ASP A 132 -2.60 10.84 3.18
N ASN A 133 -1.57 10.69 2.35
CA ASN A 133 -0.47 9.73 2.53
C ASN A 133 0.91 10.42 2.39
N GLU A 134 2.01 9.67 2.45
CA GLU A 134 3.37 10.21 2.32
C GLU A 134 4.15 9.56 1.18
N ILE A 135 3.72 9.83 -0.05
CA ILE A 135 4.27 9.21 -1.26
C ILE A 135 5.22 10.13 -2.03
N ASP A 136 6.21 9.54 -2.70
CA ASP A 136 7.21 10.27 -3.48
C ASP A 136 6.68 10.79 -4.84
N ALA A 137 7.16 11.97 -5.24
CA ALA A 137 6.75 12.65 -6.48
C ALA A 137 7.10 11.89 -7.78
N SER A 138 7.85 10.80 -7.71
CA SER A 138 8.10 9.91 -8.85
C SER A 138 6.84 9.30 -9.46
N ILE A 139 5.69 9.33 -8.78
CA ILE A 139 4.38 8.96 -9.34
C ILE A 139 4.13 9.69 -10.67
N PHE A 140 4.45 10.98 -10.75
CA PHE A 140 4.22 11.80 -11.94
C PHE A 140 5.03 11.35 -13.17
N LYS A 141 6.15 10.63 -12.98
CA LYS A 141 6.97 10.11 -14.09
C LYS A 141 6.22 9.04 -14.88
N LYS A 142 5.33 8.27 -14.24
CA LYS A 142 4.73 7.06 -14.81
C LYS A 142 3.20 7.06 -14.82
N VAL A 143 2.52 7.94 -14.09
CA VAL A 143 1.04 8.00 -14.02
C VAL A 143 0.37 8.05 -15.39
N LYS A 144 1.01 8.69 -16.39
CA LYS A 144 0.61 8.71 -17.82
C LYS A 144 0.34 7.34 -18.46
N LYS A 145 0.78 6.25 -17.82
CA LYS A 145 0.57 4.85 -18.24
C LYS A 145 -0.84 4.34 -17.94
N PHE A 146 -1.58 4.98 -17.03
CA PHE A 146 -2.99 4.68 -16.73
C PHE A 146 -3.89 5.32 -17.79
N LYS A 147 -4.01 4.69 -18.95
CA LYS A 147 -4.73 5.25 -20.11
C LYS A 147 -6.25 5.36 -19.92
N LYS A 148 -6.78 4.69 -18.90
CA LYS A 148 -8.19 4.69 -18.55
C LYS A 148 -8.55 5.55 -17.34
N LEU A 149 -7.56 6.18 -16.69
CA LEU A 149 -7.77 6.92 -15.46
C LEU A 149 -8.75 8.08 -15.68
N ILE A 150 -9.78 8.13 -14.84
CA ILE A 150 -10.86 9.11 -14.80
C ILE A 150 -10.66 10.03 -13.59
N THR A 151 -10.31 9.44 -12.44
CA THR A 151 -10.10 10.18 -11.18
C THR A 151 -8.71 9.89 -10.63
N LEU A 152 -7.98 10.94 -10.26
CA LEU A 152 -6.69 10.88 -9.59
C LEU A 152 -6.68 11.85 -8.40
N LEU A 153 -6.70 11.31 -7.18
CA LEU A 153 -6.63 12.10 -5.95
C LEU A 153 -5.27 11.86 -5.28
N LEU A 154 -4.50 12.93 -5.13
CA LEU A 154 -3.18 12.95 -4.53
C LEU A 154 -3.00 14.19 -3.63
N ASN A 155 -4.10 14.75 -3.12
CA ASN A 155 -4.05 15.85 -2.17
C ASN A 155 -3.41 15.42 -0.85
N ASN A 156 -2.74 16.36 -0.20
CA ASN A 156 -2.08 16.13 1.09
C ASN A 156 -1.12 14.93 1.09
N CYS A 157 -0.30 14.80 0.04
CA CYS A 157 0.63 13.68 -0.13
C CYS A 157 2.11 14.03 0.13
N LYS A 158 2.40 15.25 0.59
CA LYS A 158 3.75 15.84 0.69
C LYS A 158 4.54 15.80 -0.64
N LEU A 159 3.85 15.76 -1.78
CA LEU A 159 4.48 15.67 -3.09
C LEU A 159 5.24 16.96 -3.38
N SER A 160 6.51 16.85 -3.79
CA SER A 160 7.34 18.01 -4.08
C SER A 160 7.94 18.02 -5.49
N GLY A 161 8.29 19.21 -5.98
CA GLY A 161 8.96 19.39 -7.27
C GLY A 161 8.03 19.75 -8.43
N LYS A 162 8.55 19.65 -9.66
CA LYS A 162 7.86 20.19 -10.86
C LYS A 162 6.93 19.17 -11.49
N LEU A 163 5.69 19.57 -11.77
CA LEU A 163 4.74 18.78 -12.54
C LEU A 163 5.18 18.62 -14.01
N PRO A 164 5.22 17.39 -14.55
CA PRO A 164 5.62 17.14 -15.93
C PRO A 164 4.45 17.32 -16.91
N ASN A 165 4.73 17.86 -18.10
CA ASN A 165 3.77 17.97 -19.21
C ASN A 165 3.13 16.63 -19.62
N SER A 166 3.72 15.50 -19.20
CA SER A 166 3.15 14.18 -19.47
C SER A 166 1.84 13.88 -18.74
N LEU A 167 1.46 14.67 -17.73
CA LEU A 167 0.14 14.57 -17.09
C LEU A 167 -1.00 14.75 -18.09
N MET A 168 -0.85 15.68 -19.03
CA MET A 168 -1.81 15.92 -20.13
C MET A 168 -1.99 14.73 -21.09
N LYS A 169 -1.27 13.61 -20.90
CA LYS A 169 -1.47 12.34 -21.63
C LYS A 169 -2.55 11.45 -21.00
N LEU A 170 -3.10 11.84 -19.85
CA LEU A 170 -4.27 11.21 -19.22
C LEU A 170 -5.54 11.76 -19.86
N LYS A 171 -5.89 11.24 -21.05
CA LYS A 171 -6.94 11.81 -21.90
C LYS A 171 -8.38 11.61 -21.40
N LYS A 172 -8.57 10.75 -20.40
CA LYS A 172 -9.88 10.46 -19.80
C LYS A 172 -10.07 11.10 -18.42
N LEU A 173 -9.05 11.80 -17.92
CA LEU A 173 -9.08 12.35 -16.58
C LEU A 173 -10.09 13.50 -16.52
N THR A 174 -11.02 13.41 -15.60
CA THR A 174 -12.04 14.44 -15.32
C THR A 174 -12.06 14.85 -13.85
N GLY A 175 -11.53 14.02 -12.95
CA GLY A 175 -11.30 14.35 -11.55
C GLY A 175 -9.80 14.37 -11.25
N LEU A 176 -9.30 15.50 -10.75
CA LEU A 176 -7.92 15.65 -10.30
C LEU A 176 -7.92 16.44 -9.00
N ASP A 177 -7.23 15.93 -7.98
CA ASP A 177 -6.89 16.72 -6.81
C ASP A 177 -5.39 16.60 -6.49
N LEU A 178 -4.73 17.75 -6.42
CA LEU A 178 -3.32 17.94 -6.12
C LEU A 178 -3.11 18.96 -4.99
N ASN A 179 -4.18 19.32 -4.28
CA ASN A 179 -4.14 20.35 -3.24
C ASN A 179 -3.24 19.94 -2.07
N ASP A 180 -2.81 20.92 -1.28
CA ASP A 180 -2.09 20.68 -0.03
C ASP A 180 -0.80 19.83 -0.19
N ASN A 181 -0.10 20.01 -1.31
CA ASN A 181 1.21 19.43 -1.56
C ASN A 181 2.30 20.52 -1.54
N CYS A 182 3.53 20.22 -1.96
CA CYS A 182 4.54 21.24 -2.25
C CYS A 182 5.01 21.21 -3.71
N LEU A 183 4.06 21.30 -4.64
CA LEU A 183 4.34 21.27 -6.06
C LEU A 183 4.80 22.65 -6.55
N LYS A 184 5.81 22.66 -7.42
CA LYS A 184 6.29 23.90 -8.05
C LYS A 184 5.24 24.45 -9.01
N THR A 185 4.76 25.65 -8.75
CA THR A 185 3.74 26.36 -9.54
C THR A 185 4.26 26.85 -10.91
N LYS A 186 5.58 26.97 -11.08
CA LYS A 186 6.22 27.35 -12.36
C LYS A 186 6.18 26.20 -13.38
N VAL A 187 5.03 26.03 -14.03
CA VAL A 187 4.75 25.07 -15.11
C VAL A 187 4.62 25.74 -16.48
N SER A 188 4.47 24.96 -17.55
CA SER A 188 4.18 25.52 -18.88
C SER A 188 2.76 26.11 -18.93
N LYS A 189 2.52 27.15 -19.73
CA LYS A 189 1.18 27.77 -19.89
C LYS A 189 0.11 26.72 -20.24
N LYS A 190 0.45 25.79 -21.14
CA LYS A 190 -0.45 24.70 -21.54
C LYS A 190 -0.79 23.77 -20.38
N LEU A 191 0.20 23.41 -19.56
CA LEU A 191 -0.03 22.57 -18.38
C LEU A 191 -0.83 23.34 -17.32
N LYS A 192 -0.54 24.63 -17.10
CA LYS A 192 -1.31 25.46 -16.16
C LYS A 192 -2.79 25.52 -16.52
N ASN A 193 -3.11 25.82 -17.78
CA ASN A 193 -4.51 25.85 -18.23
C ASN A 193 -5.21 24.50 -18.03
N TRP A 194 -4.55 23.40 -18.40
CA TRP A 194 -5.11 22.06 -18.22
C TRP A 194 -5.32 21.69 -16.74
N LEU A 195 -4.43 22.12 -15.84
CA LEU A 195 -4.58 21.92 -14.40
C LEU A 195 -5.75 22.76 -13.86
N ASN A 196 -5.86 24.02 -14.27
CA ASN A 196 -6.93 24.91 -13.83
C ASN A 196 -8.33 24.46 -14.26
N GLU A 197 -8.45 23.72 -15.37
CA GLU A 197 -9.71 23.10 -15.80
C GLU A 197 -10.15 21.93 -14.90
N LEU A 198 -9.18 21.18 -14.33
CA LEU A 198 -9.44 19.94 -13.59
C LEU A 198 -9.34 20.08 -12.07
N ASN A 199 -8.48 20.97 -11.60
CA ASN A 199 -8.28 21.32 -10.20
C ASN A 199 -8.09 22.84 -10.07
N PRO A 200 -9.17 23.64 -10.15
CA PRO A 200 -9.10 25.09 -9.98
C PRO A 200 -8.47 25.47 -8.64
N GLY A 201 -7.50 26.41 -8.65
CA GLY A 201 -6.81 26.84 -7.43
C GLY A 201 -5.72 25.90 -6.92
N TRP A 202 -5.34 24.86 -7.69
CA TRP A 202 -4.29 23.91 -7.29
C TRP A 202 -2.97 24.59 -6.90
N ASP A 203 -2.62 25.73 -7.50
CA ASP A 203 -1.38 26.45 -7.21
C ASP A 203 -1.45 27.30 -5.93
N ASP A 204 -2.66 27.64 -5.47
CA ASP A 204 -2.88 28.48 -4.27
C ASP A 204 -2.83 27.65 -2.98
N THR A 205 -3.10 26.35 -3.05
CA THR A 205 -3.15 25.41 -1.91
C THR A 205 -1.80 24.78 -1.58
N GLN A 206 -0.74 25.09 -2.34
CA GLN A 206 0.56 24.47 -2.13
C GLN A 206 1.23 25.01 -0.85
N THR A 207 1.71 24.08 -0.03
CA THR A 207 2.43 24.30 1.22
C THR A 207 3.91 24.62 0.98
N ASN A 208 4.59 25.10 2.03
CA ASN A 208 6.04 25.28 1.99
C ASN A 208 6.77 23.93 1.95
N CYS A 209 7.70 23.78 1.02
CA CYS A 209 8.48 22.54 0.93
C CYS A 209 9.41 22.42 2.14
N PRO A 210 9.54 21.23 2.74
CA PRO A 210 10.61 20.99 3.68
C PRO A 210 11.96 21.25 2.98
N PRO A 211 12.95 21.83 3.68
CA PRO A 211 14.28 22.04 3.14
C PRO A 211 14.89 20.70 2.70
N LEU A 212 15.60 20.73 1.56
CA LEU A 212 16.30 19.58 0.97
C LEU A 212 17.46 19.09 1.85
#